data_AF-A0A954NIK3-F1
#
_entry.id   AF-A0A954NIK3-F1
#
_cell.length_a   1.000
_cell.length_b   1.000
_cell.length_c   1.000
_cell.angle_alpha   90.00
_cell.angle_beta   90.00
_cell.angle_gamma   90.00
#
_symmetry.space_group_name_H-M   'P 1'
#
loop_
_entity.id
_entity.type
_entity.pdbx_description
1 polymer ?
#
loop_
_entity_poly.entity_id
_entity_poly.type
_entity_poly.pdbx_seq_one_letter_code
_entity_poly.pdbx_strand_id
1 'polypeptide(L)'
;MHNRLSSRLLHVYRACTAPLRMARDLAQRMTDSCPVSILYYHRIAQVHPTPWTIDRQSFEAHIAWLREHFDLVDLPEAQRRITEGCRRPTVHLTFDDGYEENDQWAIPWLLHHEIPVTYYVSTSFVSTDHSFPHDQALGLHLPANRLETLKRWQGGSVKFGAHTRTHCDLGKCTRIEQLIDEIVTSAAELGAVLNEPLVDFAFPFGQPANLHPMAFEICRQAGFRSVSSAYGERNYRGGDAFHLRRFHADPLLVRMQNWLTGDPREFLRPRYRVPEFSVPADTVVPNLLAETERLRVSLSDKPSSPVARASA
;
A
#
# COMPACT_ATOMS: atom_id res chain seq x y z
N MET A 1 3.70 -18.78 -17.75
CA MET A 1 4.73 -19.84 -17.57
C MET A 1 6.09 -19.17 -17.42
N HIS A 2 6.71 -19.27 -16.25
CA HIS A 2 7.99 -18.61 -15.98
C HIS A 2 9.15 -19.36 -16.64
N ASN A 3 10.01 -18.66 -17.38
CA ASN A 3 11.16 -19.27 -18.04
C ASN A 3 12.23 -19.63 -16.98
N ARG A 4 12.43 -20.93 -16.73
CA ARG A 4 13.43 -21.46 -15.78
C ARG A 4 14.85 -20.96 -16.09
N LEU A 5 15.16 -20.70 -17.36
CA LEU A 5 16.45 -20.14 -17.77
C LEU A 5 16.64 -18.71 -17.25
N SER A 6 15.62 -17.86 -17.36
CA SER A 6 15.66 -16.47 -16.90
C SER A 6 15.88 -16.39 -15.38
N SER A 7 15.25 -17.29 -14.61
CA SER A 7 15.48 -17.39 -13.16
C SER A 7 16.92 -17.79 -12.84
N ARG A 8 17.47 -18.82 -13.49
CA ARG A 8 18.85 -19.26 -13.30
C ARG A 8 19.87 -18.17 -13.66
N LEU A 9 19.66 -17.46 -14.76
CA LEU A 9 20.51 -16.33 -15.15
C LEU A 9 20.46 -15.21 -14.11
N LEU A 10 19.30 -14.96 -13.49
CA LEU A 10 19.20 -13.96 -12.44
C LEU A 10 19.95 -14.37 -11.18
N HIS A 11 19.94 -15.66 -10.80
CA HIS A 11 20.78 -16.16 -9.70
C HIS A 11 22.27 -15.94 -9.99
N VAL A 12 22.75 -16.30 -11.18
CA VAL A 12 24.14 -16.08 -11.59
C VAL A 12 24.47 -14.59 -11.56
N TYR A 13 23.60 -13.74 -12.12
CA TYR A 13 23.78 -12.29 -12.10
C TYR A 13 23.90 -11.73 -10.68
N ARG A 14 23.03 -12.16 -9.75
CA ARG A 14 23.09 -11.73 -8.35
C ARG A 14 24.39 -12.18 -7.68
N ALA A 15 24.83 -13.42 -7.92
CA ALA A 15 26.09 -13.93 -7.39
C ALA A 15 27.30 -13.14 -7.92
N CYS A 16 27.37 -12.90 -9.24
CA CYS A 16 28.43 -12.11 -9.85
C CYS A 16 28.45 -10.65 -9.38
N THR A 17 27.30 -10.09 -8.98
CA THR A 17 27.20 -8.71 -8.47
C THR A 17 27.23 -8.61 -6.94
N ALA A 18 27.39 -9.72 -6.22
CA ALA A 18 27.35 -9.74 -4.76
C ALA A 18 28.43 -8.88 -4.09
N PRO A 19 29.71 -8.89 -4.52
CA PRO A 19 30.73 -8.03 -3.90
C PRO A 19 30.40 -6.54 -3.99
N LEU A 20 29.87 -6.09 -5.14
CA LEU A 20 29.43 -4.70 -5.34
C LEU A 20 28.26 -4.33 -4.42
N ARG A 21 27.32 -5.25 -4.21
CA ARG A 21 26.17 -5.05 -3.32
C ARG A 21 26.62 -4.98 -1.86
N MET A 22 27.53 -5.86 -1.44
CA MET A 22 28.09 -5.87 -0.09
C MET A 22 28.89 -4.60 0.22
N ALA A 23 29.76 -4.16 -0.71
CA ALA A 23 30.52 -2.93 -0.55
C ALA A 23 29.60 -1.70 -0.43
N ARG A 24 28.53 -1.66 -1.24
CA ARG A 24 27.53 -0.59 -1.17
C ARG A 24 26.75 -0.62 0.14
N ASP A 25 26.27 -1.79 0.56
CA ASP A 25 25.57 -1.96 1.83
C ASP A 25 26.45 -1.45 2.97
N LEU A 26 27.71 -1.88 3.06
CA LEU A 26 28.64 -1.41 4.07
C LEU A 26 28.81 0.11 4.06
N ALA A 27 29.02 0.72 2.89
CA ALA A 27 29.15 2.17 2.76
C ALA A 27 27.87 2.92 3.20
N GLN A 28 26.69 2.35 2.90
CA GLN A 28 25.41 2.92 3.30
C GLN A 28 25.21 2.83 4.82
N ARG A 29 25.61 1.72 5.45
CA ARG A 29 25.56 1.54 6.90
C ARG A 29 26.45 2.53 7.65
N MET A 30 27.61 2.86 7.09
CA MET A 30 28.55 3.82 7.69
C MET A 30 28.05 5.27 7.65
N THR A 31 27.10 5.58 6.77
CA THR A 31 26.60 6.94 6.50
C THR A 31 25.11 7.10 6.83
N ASP A 32 24.54 6.12 7.53
CA ASP A 32 23.11 6.02 7.86
C ASP A 32 22.20 6.22 6.63
N SER A 33 22.65 5.75 5.46
CA SER A 33 21.99 5.96 4.16
C SER A 33 21.43 4.67 3.57
N CYS A 34 21.20 3.65 4.40
CA CYS A 34 20.53 2.42 3.98
C CYS A 34 19.12 2.74 3.44
N PRO A 35 18.69 2.04 2.38
CA PRO A 35 17.40 2.31 1.76
C PRO A 35 16.24 1.78 2.60
N VAL A 36 15.09 2.43 2.43
CA VAL A 36 13.79 1.96 2.90
C VAL A 36 13.01 1.46 1.69
N SER A 37 12.60 0.20 1.73
CA SER A 37 11.78 -0.41 0.69
C SER A 37 10.37 -0.65 1.22
N ILE A 38 9.38 -0.46 0.36
CA ILE A 38 7.99 -0.75 0.69
C ILE A 38 7.52 -1.79 -0.30
N LEU A 39 7.03 -2.92 0.20
CA LEU A 39 6.53 -4.02 -0.61
C LEU A 39 5.02 -4.00 -0.59
N TYR A 40 4.40 -4.11 -1.76
CA TYR A 40 2.96 -4.34 -1.84
C TYR A 40 2.63 -5.74 -2.33
N TYR A 41 1.62 -6.32 -1.70
CA TYR A 41 0.94 -7.56 -2.07
C TYR A 41 -0.50 -7.24 -2.39
N HIS A 42 -1.16 -8.01 -3.25
CA HIS A 42 -2.60 -7.91 -3.43
C HIS A 42 -3.30 -9.05 -2.70
N ARG A 43 -2.93 -10.29 -3.05
CA ARG A 43 -3.63 -11.49 -2.58
C ARG A 43 -2.67 -12.62 -2.26
N ILE A 44 -2.81 -13.20 -1.07
CA ILE A 44 -2.11 -14.43 -0.69
C ILE A 44 -3.10 -15.59 -0.64
N ALA A 45 -3.00 -16.48 -1.63
CA ALA A 45 -3.97 -17.55 -1.80
C ALA A 45 -3.35 -18.79 -2.43
N GLN A 46 -3.94 -19.96 -2.16
CA GLN A 46 -3.51 -21.24 -2.76
C GLN A 46 -4.37 -21.64 -3.96
N VAL A 47 -5.54 -21.04 -4.11
CA VAL A 47 -6.52 -21.37 -5.15
C VAL A 47 -6.79 -20.17 -6.04
N HIS A 48 -7.19 -20.43 -7.29
CA HIS A 48 -7.50 -19.41 -8.30
C HIS A 48 -6.38 -18.36 -8.46
N PRO A 49 -5.14 -18.77 -8.78
CA PRO A 49 -4.03 -17.84 -8.89
C PRO A 49 -4.25 -16.86 -10.04
N THR A 50 -4.21 -15.57 -9.73
CA THR A 50 -4.16 -14.46 -10.68
C THR A 50 -2.70 -14.00 -10.87
N PRO A 51 -2.38 -13.16 -11.86
CA PRO A 51 -1.04 -12.59 -12.01
C PRO A 51 -0.52 -11.78 -10.81
N TRP A 52 -1.41 -11.33 -9.91
CA TRP A 52 -1.10 -10.59 -8.68
C TRP A 52 -1.28 -11.44 -7.40
N THR A 53 -1.49 -12.75 -7.54
CA THR A 53 -1.57 -13.69 -6.41
C THR A 53 -0.17 -14.24 -6.10
N ILE A 54 0.19 -14.26 -4.81
CA ILE A 54 1.34 -15.01 -4.29
C ILE A 54 0.80 -16.18 -3.47
N ASP A 55 1.34 -17.37 -3.68
CA ASP A 55 0.96 -18.51 -2.86
C ASP A 55 1.60 -18.44 -1.45
N ARG A 56 1.00 -19.15 -0.49
CA ARG A 56 1.44 -19.12 0.91
C ARG A 56 2.90 -19.53 1.10
N GLN A 57 3.36 -20.54 0.38
CA GLN A 57 4.74 -21.03 0.52
C GLN A 57 5.73 -19.98 0.02
N SER A 58 5.44 -19.35 -1.11
CA SER A 58 6.24 -18.23 -1.63
C SER A 58 6.23 -17.04 -0.66
N PHE A 59 5.07 -16.71 -0.09
CA PHE A 59 4.94 -15.64 0.90
C PHE A 59 5.77 -15.91 2.16
N GLU A 60 5.70 -17.10 2.74
CA GLU A 60 6.51 -17.49 3.90
C GLU A 60 8.01 -17.39 3.58
N ALA A 61 8.43 -17.85 2.39
CA ALA A 61 9.81 -17.74 1.95
C ALA A 61 10.26 -16.28 1.77
N HIS A 62 9.37 -15.39 1.31
CA HIS A 62 9.64 -13.95 1.27
C HIS A 62 9.91 -13.43 2.68
N ILE A 63 9.00 -13.69 3.62
CA ILE A 63 9.08 -13.16 4.98
C ILE A 63 10.30 -13.69 5.72
N ALA A 64 10.60 -14.99 5.60
CA ALA A 64 11.80 -15.58 6.19
C ALA A 64 13.08 -14.88 5.70
N TRP A 65 13.22 -14.69 4.39
CA TRP A 65 14.36 -14.00 3.82
C TRP A 65 14.42 -12.53 4.25
N LEU A 66 13.28 -11.84 4.29
CA LEU A 66 13.21 -10.44 4.69
C LEU A 66 13.64 -10.24 6.16
N ARG A 67 13.20 -11.09 7.09
CA ARG A 67 13.59 -11.02 8.51
C ARG A 67 15.10 -11.18 8.72
N GLU A 68 15.75 -12.01 7.93
CA GLU A 68 17.19 -12.23 8.01
C GLU A 68 17.98 -10.98 7.55
N HIS A 69 17.49 -10.29 6.51
CA HIS A 69 18.27 -9.27 5.79
C HIS A 69 17.88 -7.82 6.07
N PHE A 70 16.66 -7.56 6.56
CA PHE A 70 16.11 -6.22 6.75
C PHE A 70 15.56 -6.03 8.16
N ASP A 71 15.31 -4.78 8.53
CA ASP A 71 14.39 -4.46 9.63
C ASP A 71 12.97 -4.37 9.07
N LEU A 72 12.04 -5.10 9.69
CA LEU A 72 10.62 -5.02 9.40
C LEU A 72 9.97 -4.03 10.37
N VAL A 73 9.50 -2.90 9.86
CA VAL A 73 8.99 -1.79 10.67
C VAL A 73 7.63 -1.34 10.18
N ASP A 74 6.91 -0.57 11.00
CA ASP A 74 5.65 0.04 10.60
C ASP A 74 5.86 1.22 9.65
N LEU A 75 4.78 1.72 9.05
CA LEU A 75 4.85 2.79 8.06
C LEU A 75 5.41 4.11 8.64
N PRO A 76 5.01 4.56 9.85
CA PRO A 76 5.61 5.74 10.49
C PRO A 76 7.13 5.64 10.65
N GLU A 77 7.64 4.50 11.13
CA GLU A 77 9.09 4.30 11.29
C GLU A 77 9.79 4.22 9.92
N ALA A 78 9.15 3.61 8.91
CA ALA A 78 9.67 3.63 7.55
C ALA A 78 9.81 5.07 7.02
N GLN A 79 8.80 5.93 7.22
CA GLN A 79 8.85 7.35 6.84
C GLN A 79 9.93 8.11 7.61
N ARG A 80 10.05 7.89 8.92
CA ARG A 80 11.12 8.50 9.73
C ARG A 80 12.50 8.15 9.17
N ARG A 81 12.74 6.89 8.82
CA ARG A 81 14.01 6.43 8.22
C ARG A 81 14.25 6.98 6.81
N ILE A 82 13.21 7.28 6.03
CA ILE A 82 13.35 7.99 4.74
C ILE A 82 13.83 9.43 4.98
N THR A 83 13.31 10.10 5.99
CA THR A 83 13.70 11.48 6.30
C THR A 83 15.09 11.55 6.94
N GLU A 84 15.29 10.78 8.02
CA GLU A 84 16.45 10.92 8.91
C GLU A 84 17.62 10.01 8.51
N GLY A 85 17.33 8.88 7.88
CA GLY A 85 18.30 7.84 7.56
C GLY A 85 18.21 6.63 8.49
N CYS A 86 18.90 5.55 8.11
CA CYS A 86 19.01 4.34 8.92
C CYS A 86 20.30 3.57 8.61
N ARG A 87 20.77 2.80 9.60
CA ARG A 87 21.98 1.96 9.51
C ARG A 87 21.72 0.55 9.02
N ARG A 88 20.46 0.17 8.84
CA ARG A 88 20.07 -1.16 8.38
C ARG A 88 18.98 -1.02 7.34
N PRO A 89 19.11 -1.69 6.19
CA PRO A 89 18.05 -1.69 5.18
C PRO A 89 16.72 -2.08 5.80
N THR A 90 15.68 -1.35 5.43
CA THR A 90 14.37 -1.44 6.07
C THR A 90 13.32 -1.85 5.06
N VAL A 91 12.35 -2.65 5.48
CA VAL A 91 11.19 -3.05 4.69
C VAL A 91 9.91 -2.80 5.49
N HIS A 92 8.92 -2.17 4.84
CA HIS A 92 7.54 -2.17 5.30
C HIS A 92 6.66 -2.96 4.34
N LEU A 93 5.66 -3.67 4.86
CA LEU A 93 4.74 -4.49 4.08
C LEU A 93 3.39 -3.81 3.96
N THR A 94 2.86 -3.76 2.74
CA THR A 94 1.53 -3.24 2.45
C THR A 94 0.71 -4.26 1.68
N PHE A 95 -0.60 -4.22 1.87
CA PHE A 95 -1.58 -4.96 1.08
C PHE A 95 -2.53 -4.00 0.41
N ASP A 96 -2.92 -4.28 -0.83
CA ASP A 96 -3.84 -3.45 -1.59
C ASP A 96 -5.19 -4.18 -1.77
N ASP A 97 -6.18 -3.45 -2.29
CA ASP A 97 -7.55 -3.84 -2.65
C ASP A 97 -8.49 -4.17 -1.46
N GLY A 98 -8.05 -5.01 -0.54
CA GLY A 98 -8.89 -5.46 0.57
C GLY A 98 -9.43 -6.90 0.48
N TYR A 99 -8.84 -7.79 -0.33
CA TYR A 99 -9.29 -9.20 -0.47
C TYR A 99 -9.51 -9.96 0.85
N GLU A 100 -10.62 -10.70 0.93
CA GLU A 100 -11.01 -11.48 2.10
C GLU A 100 -9.98 -12.56 2.48
N GLU A 101 -9.37 -13.23 1.50
CA GLU A 101 -8.42 -14.33 1.77
C GLU A 101 -7.16 -13.88 2.53
N ASN A 102 -6.78 -12.60 2.42
CA ASN A 102 -5.70 -12.06 3.23
C ASN A 102 -6.08 -12.05 4.72
N ASP A 103 -7.33 -11.71 5.04
CA ASP A 103 -7.85 -11.73 6.42
C ASP A 103 -7.94 -13.15 6.98
N GLN A 104 -8.31 -14.11 6.13
CA GLN A 104 -8.43 -15.51 6.52
C GLN A 104 -7.08 -16.15 6.89
N TRP A 105 -5.96 -15.61 6.40
CA TRP A 105 -4.65 -16.22 6.64
C TRP A 105 -3.50 -15.23 6.79
N ALA A 106 -3.22 -14.40 5.77
CA ALA A 106 -1.99 -13.61 5.72
C ALA A 106 -1.88 -12.57 6.84
N ILE A 107 -2.96 -11.83 7.10
CA ILE A 107 -3.00 -10.79 8.14
C ILE A 107 -2.84 -11.41 9.54
N PRO A 108 -3.66 -12.40 9.98
CA PRO A 108 -3.44 -13.07 11.26
C PRO A 108 -2.04 -13.69 11.39
N TRP A 109 -1.52 -14.29 10.31
CA TRP A 109 -0.21 -14.90 10.31
C TRP A 109 0.91 -13.88 10.51
N LEU A 110 0.84 -12.72 9.86
CA LEU A 110 1.81 -11.63 10.06
C LEU A 110 1.77 -11.10 11.50
N LEU A 111 0.58 -10.90 12.05
CA LEU A 111 0.39 -10.43 13.42
C LEU A 111 0.94 -11.43 14.45
N HIS A 112 0.72 -12.73 14.25
CA HIS A 112 1.30 -13.77 15.09
C HIS A 112 2.84 -13.73 15.10
N HIS A 113 3.45 -13.30 14.00
CA HIS A 113 4.90 -13.15 13.86
C HIS A 113 5.42 -11.75 14.23
N GLU A 114 4.56 -10.89 14.77
CA GLU A 114 4.84 -9.50 15.18
C GLU A 114 5.32 -8.62 14.02
N ILE A 115 4.81 -8.88 12.81
CA ILE A 115 5.18 -8.12 11.61
C ILE A 115 4.12 -7.04 11.34
N PRO A 116 4.48 -5.74 11.42
CA PRO A 116 3.54 -4.66 11.15
C PRO A 116 3.18 -4.59 9.66
N VAL A 117 1.94 -4.20 9.38
CA VAL A 117 1.39 -4.16 8.02
C VAL A 117 0.42 -2.99 7.84
N THR A 118 0.45 -2.38 6.65
CA THR A 118 -0.58 -1.42 6.23
C THR A 118 -1.49 -2.07 5.19
N TYR A 119 -2.80 -2.01 5.39
CA TYR A 119 -3.80 -2.54 4.48
C TYR A 119 -4.57 -1.39 3.81
N TYR A 120 -4.28 -1.13 2.54
CA TYR A 120 -5.01 -0.20 1.70
C TYR A 120 -6.27 -0.84 1.16
N VAL A 121 -7.43 -0.23 1.41
CA VAL A 121 -8.75 -0.82 1.13
C VAL A 121 -9.55 0.07 0.20
N SER A 122 -10.18 -0.53 -0.81
CA SER A 122 -11.12 0.17 -1.70
C SER A 122 -12.54 0.13 -1.12
N THR A 123 -13.06 1.29 -0.71
CA THR A 123 -14.22 1.39 0.19
C THR A 123 -15.49 0.73 -0.34
N SER A 124 -15.81 0.86 -1.64
CA SER A 124 -17.07 0.31 -2.17
C SER A 124 -17.09 -1.22 -2.17
N PHE A 125 -15.95 -1.87 -2.40
CA PHE A 125 -15.86 -3.33 -2.47
C PHE A 125 -16.00 -4.00 -1.11
N VAL A 126 -15.62 -3.31 -0.03
CA VAL A 126 -15.82 -3.84 1.32
C VAL A 126 -17.18 -3.50 1.92
N SER A 127 -17.87 -2.53 1.32
CA SER A 127 -19.19 -2.04 1.73
C SER A 127 -20.34 -2.65 0.92
N THR A 128 -20.03 -3.36 -0.16
CA THR A 128 -20.99 -4.01 -1.08
C THR A 128 -20.49 -5.42 -1.41
N ASP A 129 -21.33 -6.24 -2.07
CA ASP A 129 -20.90 -7.57 -2.57
C ASP A 129 -20.33 -7.50 -4.01
N HIS A 130 -19.90 -6.32 -4.46
CA HIS A 130 -19.35 -6.16 -5.81
C HIS A 130 -17.99 -6.84 -5.95
N SER A 131 -17.76 -7.48 -7.10
CA SER A 131 -16.46 -8.05 -7.46
C SER A 131 -15.60 -7.02 -8.19
N PHE A 132 -14.29 -7.08 -8.04
CA PHE A 132 -13.40 -6.21 -8.79
C PHE A 132 -13.52 -6.47 -10.31
N PRO A 133 -13.51 -5.41 -11.15
CA PRO A 133 -13.64 -5.58 -12.60
C PRO A 133 -12.56 -6.49 -13.22
N HIS A 134 -11.33 -6.46 -12.69
CA HIS A 134 -10.24 -7.30 -13.19
C HIS A 134 -10.41 -8.78 -12.83
N ASP A 135 -11.07 -9.12 -11.73
CA ASP A 135 -11.39 -10.50 -11.38
C ASP A 135 -12.54 -11.02 -12.23
N GLN A 136 -13.57 -10.20 -12.44
CA GLN A 136 -14.69 -10.51 -13.32
C GLN A 136 -14.22 -10.76 -14.76
N ALA A 137 -13.25 -9.97 -15.24
CA ALA A 137 -12.64 -10.16 -16.56
C ALA A 137 -11.92 -11.51 -16.70
N LEU A 138 -11.50 -12.13 -15.59
CA LEU A 138 -10.92 -13.47 -15.54
C LEU A 138 -11.96 -14.57 -15.28
N GLY A 139 -13.25 -14.22 -15.16
CA GLY A 139 -14.32 -15.15 -14.79
C GLY A 139 -14.21 -15.66 -13.36
N LEU A 140 -13.55 -14.91 -12.48
CA LEU A 140 -13.34 -15.27 -11.08
C LEU A 140 -14.23 -14.42 -10.17
N HIS A 141 -14.65 -15.01 -9.05
CA HIS A 141 -15.28 -14.29 -7.95
C HIS A 141 -14.36 -14.39 -6.73
N LEU A 142 -13.60 -13.32 -6.50
CA LEU A 142 -12.67 -13.19 -5.37
C LEU A 142 -13.18 -12.05 -4.48
N PRO A 143 -13.88 -12.36 -3.38
CA PRO A 143 -14.53 -11.34 -2.57
C PRO A 143 -13.51 -10.45 -1.84
N ALA A 144 -13.85 -9.17 -1.72
CA ALA A 144 -13.22 -8.29 -0.75
C ALA A 144 -13.71 -8.62 0.67
N ASN A 145 -12.96 -8.16 1.67
CA ASN A 145 -13.38 -8.24 3.06
C ASN A 145 -14.71 -7.54 3.29
N ARG A 146 -15.48 -8.00 4.27
CA ARG A 146 -16.59 -7.21 4.80
C ARG A 146 -16.08 -6.21 5.83
N LEU A 147 -16.75 -5.05 5.94
CA LEU A 147 -16.44 -4.05 6.97
C LEU A 147 -16.30 -4.67 8.38
N GLU A 148 -17.17 -5.62 8.72
CA GLU A 148 -17.21 -6.18 10.08
C GLU A 148 -16.05 -7.13 10.37
N THR A 149 -15.47 -7.69 9.32
CA THR A 149 -14.24 -8.46 9.40
C THR A 149 -13.06 -7.52 9.64
N LEU A 150 -12.97 -6.41 8.89
CA LEU A 150 -11.90 -5.42 9.07
C LEU A 150 -11.88 -4.79 10.47
N LYS A 151 -13.07 -4.56 11.06
CA LYS A 151 -13.21 -4.02 12.42
C LYS A 151 -12.48 -4.85 13.49
N ARG A 152 -12.24 -6.15 13.25
CA ARG A 152 -11.52 -7.02 14.19
C ARG A 152 -10.08 -6.58 14.44
N TRP A 153 -9.49 -5.83 13.53
CA TRP A 153 -8.09 -5.36 13.63
C TRP A 153 -7.95 -3.93 14.12
N GLN A 154 -9.06 -3.26 14.47
CA GLN A 154 -9.05 -1.91 15.01
C GLN A 154 -8.17 -1.78 16.23
N GLY A 155 -7.38 -0.70 16.30
CA GLY A 155 -6.48 -0.43 17.42
C GLY A 155 -5.30 -1.40 17.54
N GLY A 156 -5.16 -2.36 16.63
CA GLY A 156 -4.07 -3.32 16.58
C GLY A 156 -2.86 -2.83 15.77
N SER A 157 -2.00 -3.79 15.43
CA SER A 157 -0.79 -3.57 14.62
C SER A 157 -1.05 -3.50 13.12
N VAL A 158 -2.28 -3.81 12.67
CA VAL A 158 -2.72 -3.51 11.30
C VAL A 158 -3.06 -2.03 11.23
N LYS A 159 -2.53 -1.33 10.24
CA LYS A 159 -2.95 0.04 9.91
C LYS A 159 -3.76 0.04 8.63
N PHE A 160 -4.87 0.75 8.62
CA PHE A 160 -5.67 0.89 7.41
C PHE A 160 -5.31 2.16 6.65
N GLY A 161 -5.32 2.05 5.32
CA GLY A 161 -5.19 3.18 4.41
C GLY A 161 -6.26 3.14 3.32
N ALA A 162 -6.42 4.26 2.63
CA ALA A 162 -7.40 4.40 1.56
C ALA A 162 -6.84 3.92 0.20
N HIS A 163 -7.68 3.25 -0.59
CA HIS A 163 -7.35 2.77 -1.93
C HIS A 163 -8.42 3.13 -2.96
N THR A 164 -8.85 4.39 -2.92
CA THR A 164 -10.01 4.94 -3.65
C THR A 164 -11.36 4.33 -3.24
N ARG A 165 -12.48 4.94 -3.67
CA ARG A 165 -13.80 4.35 -3.46
C ARG A 165 -14.00 3.16 -4.39
N THR A 166 -13.75 3.35 -5.68
CA THR A 166 -14.17 2.41 -6.74
C THR A 166 -13.02 1.68 -7.44
N HIS A 167 -11.79 1.81 -6.91
CA HIS A 167 -10.58 1.25 -7.53
C HIS A 167 -10.38 1.82 -8.97
N CYS A 168 -10.70 3.11 -9.16
CA CYS A 168 -10.59 3.75 -10.46
C CYS A 168 -9.15 4.20 -10.77
N ASP A 169 -8.87 4.32 -12.07
CA ASP A 169 -7.62 4.91 -12.56
C ASP A 169 -7.70 6.44 -12.43
N LEU A 170 -7.15 6.98 -11.35
CA LEU A 170 -7.17 8.43 -11.07
C LEU A 170 -6.52 9.27 -12.19
N GLY A 171 -5.60 8.70 -12.96
CA GLY A 171 -4.99 9.37 -14.11
C GLY A 171 -5.98 9.69 -15.24
N LYS A 172 -7.15 9.05 -15.22
CA LYS A 172 -8.25 9.29 -16.18
C LYS A 172 -9.36 10.15 -15.59
N CYS A 173 -9.31 10.48 -14.31
CA CYS A 173 -10.28 11.39 -13.69
C CYS A 173 -10.02 12.82 -14.18
N THR A 174 -11.07 13.48 -14.66
CA THR A 174 -10.99 14.86 -15.19
C THR A 174 -11.65 15.89 -14.28
N ARG A 175 -12.49 15.45 -13.33
CA ARG A 175 -13.27 16.32 -12.45
C ARG A 175 -12.70 16.27 -11.04
N ILE A 176 -12.54 17.44 -10.42
CA ILE A 176 -12.00 17.55 -9.05
C ILE A 176 -12.91 16.89 -8.01
N GLU A 177 -14.21 16.98 -8.18
CA GLU A 177 -15.20 16.38 -7.28
C GLU A 177 -15.10 14.86 -7.27
N GLN A 178 -14.78 14.26 -8.43
CA GLN A 178 -14.53 12.83 -8.51
C GLN A 178 -13.26 12.44 -7.74
N LEU A 179 -12.17 13.23 -7.87
CA LEU A 179 -10.95 12.97 -7.11
C LEU A 179 -11.19 13.10 -5.60
N ILE A 180 -11.96 14.10 -5.17
CA ILE A 180 -12.29 14.30 -3.75
C ILE A 180 -13.14 13.14 -3.21
N ASP A 181 -14.16 12.71 -3.94
CA ASP A 181 -14.99 11.57 -3.52
C ASP A 181 -14.16 10.28 -3.44
N GLU A 182 -13.38 10.00 -4.49
CA GLU A 182 -12.56 8.81 -4.58
C GLU A 182 -11.51 8.78 -3.48
N ILE A 183 -10.88 9.90 -3.12
CA ILE A 183 -9.74 9.93 -2.19
C ILE A 183 -10.19 10.24 -0.76
N VAL A 184 -10.87 11.37 -0.56
CA VAL A 184 -11.06 11.96 0.77
C VAL A 184 -12.36 11.50 1.39
N THR A 185 -13.47 11.58 0.65
CA THR A 185 -14.78 11.14 1.15
C THR A 185 -14.75 9.65 1.47
N SER A 186 -14.21 8.83 0.55
CA SER A 186 -14.09 7.39 0.74
C SER A 186 -13.23 7.00 1.96
N ALA A 187 -12.14 7.74 2.21
CA ALA A 187 -11.27 7.54 3.35
C ALA A 187 -11.95 7.95 4.67
N ALA A 188 -12.66 9.08 4.66
CA ALA A 188 -13.39 9.56 5.83
C ALA A 188 -14.53 8.63 6.23
N GLU A 189 -15.31 8.13 5.26
CA GLU A 189 -16.37 7.15 5.49
C GLU A 189 -15.83 5.84 6.06
N LEU A 190 -14.80 5.28 5.43
CA LEU A 190 -14.19 4.04 5.91
C LEU A 190 -13.55 4.23 7.28
N GLY A 191 -12.88 5.37 7.52
CA GLY A 191 -12.32 5.70 8.82
C GLY A 191 -13.34 5.89 9.92
N ALA A 192 -14.51 6.47 9.61
CA ALA A 192 -15.62 6.55 10.56
C ALA A 192 -16.15 5.17 10.95
N VAL A 193 -16.25 4.24 9.98
CA VAL A 193 -16.64 2.85 10.24
C VAL A 193 -15.56 2.11 11.05
N LEU A 194 -14.28 2.38 10.74
CA LEU A 194 -13.15 1.77 11.42
C LEU A 194 -12.77 2.48 12.73
N ASN A 195 -13.45 3.55 13.12
CA ASN A 195 -13.15 4.35 14.30
C ASN A 195 -11.67 4.79 14.39
N GLU A 196 -11.04 5.03 13.24
CA GLU A 196 -9.68 5.56 13.12
C GLU A 196 -9.52 6.35 11.82
N PRO A 197 -8.77 7.46 11.82
CA PRO A 197 -8.55 8.25 10.61
C PRO A 197 -7.62 7.52 9.64
N LEU A 198 -8.03 7.42 8.37
CA LEU A 198 -7.21 6.89 7.29
C LEU A 198 -6.32 8.02 6.75
N VAL A 199 -5.09 8.06 7.23
CA VAL A 199 -4.11 9.10 6.88
C VAL A 199 -3.09 8.64 5.84
N ASP A 200 -3.18 7.42 5.32
CA ASP A 200 -2.32 6.94 4.24
C ASP A 200 -3.16 6.54 3.04
N PHE A 201 -2.68 6.83 1.84
CA PHE A 201 -3.36 6.55 0.59
C PHE A 201 -2.46 5.73 -0.35
N ALA A 202 -3.04 4.83 -1.13
CA ALA A 202 -2.35 4.17 -2.24
C ALA A 202 -3.12 4.38 -3.55
N PHE A 203 -2.41 4.69 -4.63
CA PHE A 203 -2.99 4.81 -5.97
C PHE A 203 -3.28 3.43 -6.55
N PRO A 204 -4.52 3.14 -7.02
CA PRO A 204 -4.80 1.97 -7.85
C PRO A 204 -3.87 1.94 -9.06
N PHE A 205 -3.36 0.75 -9.40
CA PHE A 205 -2.34 0.49 -10.44
C PHE A 205 -0.97 1.14 -10.21
N GLY A 206 -0.94 2.38 -9.70
CA GLY A 206 0.21 3.10 -9.16
C GLY A 206 1.38 3.35 -10.13
N GLN A 207 1.17 3.20 -11.45
CA GLN A 207 2.14 3.55 -12.47
C GLN A 207 2.10 5.05 -12.76
N PRO A 208 3.14 5.65 -13.38
CA PRO A 208 3.19 7.09 -13.65
C PRO A 208 1.95 7.66 -14.36
N ALA A 209 1.32 6.87 -15.24
CA ALA A 209 0.10 7.26 -15.94
C ALA A 209 -1.13 7.38 -15.02
N ASN A 210 -1.12 6.72 -13.86
CA ASN A 210 -2.21 6.71 -12.88
C ASN A 210 -2.04 7.81 -11.80
N LEU A 211 -0.83 8.35 -11.67
CA LEU A 211 -0.46 9.32 -10.64
C LEU A 211 -0.93 10.72 -11.02
N HIS A 212 -2.22 10.98 -10.85
CA HIS A 212 -2.81 12.29 -11.14
C HIS A 212 -2.20 13.37 -10.23
N PRO A 213 -1.57 14.44 -10.75
CA PRO A 213 -0.88 15.43 -9.91
C PRO A 213 -1.79 16.12 -8.88
N MET A 214 -3.02 16.48 -9.27
CA MET A 214 -4.05 17.02 -8.36
C MET A 214 -4.35 16.10 -7.16
N ALA A 215 -4.27 14.78 -7.32
CA ALA A 215 -4.54 13.85 -6.23
C ALA A 215 -3.51 13.97 -5.10
N PHE A 216 -2.23 14.26 -5.43
CA PHE A 216 -1.20 14.54 -4.43
C PHE A 216 -1.56 15.78 -3.60
N GLU A 217 -2.00 16.85 -4.26
CA GLU A 217 -2.35 18.09 -3.59
C GLU A 217 -3.61 17.95 -2.74
N ILE A 218 -4.64 17.25 -3.24
CA ILE A 218 -5.82 16.88 -2.46
C ILE A 218 -5.42 16.11 -1.20
N CYS A 219 -4.54 15.11 -1.33
CA CYS A 219 -4.05 14.34 -0.19
C CYS A 219 -3.32 15.24 0.84
N ARG A 220 -2.45 16.16 0.38
CA ARG A 220 -1.75 17.10 1.27
C ARG A 220 -2.72 18.01 2.03
N GLN A 221 -3.66 18.64 1.31
CA GLN A 221 -4.63 19.55 1.93
C GLN A 221 -5.63 18.83 2.84
N ALA A 222 -5.96 17.57 2.55
CA ALA A 222 -6.79 16.73 3.40
C ALA A 222 -6.05 16.14 4.61
N GLY A 223 -4.74 16.39 4.75
CA GLY A 223 -3.96 15.94 5.90
C GLY A 223 -3.53 14.47 5.84
N PHE A 224 -3.48 13.86 4.65
CA PHE A 224 -2.82 12.57 4.51
C PHE A 224 -1.34 12.70 4.86
N ARG A 225 -0.85 11.70 5.60
CA ARG A 225 0.54 11.51 5.96
C ARG A 225 1.37 10.96 4.80
N SER A 226 0.79 10.10 3.96
CA SER A 226 1.52 9.50 2.84
C SER A 226 0.63 9.13 1.65
N VAL A 227 1.25 9.08 0.47
CA VAL A 227 0.70 8.56 -0.77
C VAL A 227 1.64 7.52 -1.38
N SER A 228 1.10 6.35 -1.72
CA SER A 228 1.85 5.18 -2.16
C SER A 228 1.64 4.92 -3.65
N SER A 229 2.75 4.73 -4.37
CA SER A 229 2.78 4.37 -5.80
C SER A 229 3.27 2.93 -5.99
N ALA A 230 3.30 2.44 -7.23
CA ALA A 230 3.55 1.02 -7.53
C ALA A 230 4.55 0.78 -8.68
N TYR A 231 5.33 1.81 -9.07
CA TYR A 231 6.23 1.76 -10.23
C TYR A 231 7.67 1.28 -9.94
N GLY A 232 7.97 0.85 -8.71
CA GLY A 232 9.18 0.09 -8.38
C GLY A 232 10.45 0.91 -8.21
N GLU A 233 10.62 1.52 -7.04
CA GLU A 233 11.88 2.13 -6.61
C GLU A 233 12.06 2.05 -5.08
N ARG A 234 13.32 2.11 -4.62
CA ARG A 234 13.66 2.24 -3.19
C ARG A 234 13.56 3.70 -2.76
N ASN A 235 13.22 3.92 -1.50
CA ASN A 235 13.22 5.23 -0.86
C ASN A 235 14.55 5.41 -0.13
N TYR A 236 15.10 6.62 -0.17
CA TYR A 236 16.44 6.92 0.33
C TYR A 236 16.38 8.10 1.30
N ARG A 237 17.39 8.17 2.16
CA ARG A 237 17.60 9.29 3.10
C ARG A 237 17.47 10.65 2.41
N GLY A 238 16.71 11.56 3.01
CA GLY A 238 16.44 12.89 2.46
C GLY A 238 15.49 12.91 1.27
N GLY A 239 14.83 11.78 0.97
CA GLY A 239 13.78 11.68 -0.04
C GLY A 239 12.44 12.23 0.44
N ASP A 240 11.45 12.17 -0.45
CA ASP A 240 10.07 12.54 -0.14
C ASP A 240 9.42 11.44 0.72
N ALA A 241 9.22 11.70 2.00
CA ALA A 241 8.54 10.78 2.92
C ALA A 241 7.01 10.83 2.75
N PHE A 242 6.45 11.80 2.02
CA PHE A 242 5.03 11.82 1.67
C PHE A 242 4.77 10.90 0.46
N HIS A 243 5.59 10.95 -0.59
CA HIS A 243 5.45 10.05 -1.75
C HIS A 243 6.27 8.77 -1.62
N LEU A 244 5.59 7.69 -1.25
CA LEU A 244 6.17 6.38 -1.05
C LEU A 244 6.23 5.56 -2.34
N ARG A 245 7.44 5.13 -2.70
CA ARG A 245 7.70 4.26 -3.86
C ARG A 245 7.71 2.81 -3.40
N ARG A 246 6.94 1.96 -4.07
CA ARG A 246 6.78 0.55 -3.69
C ARG A 246 7.15 -0.40 -4.81
N PHE A 247 7.65 -1.57 -4.42
CA PHE A 247 7.83 -2.72 -5.31
C PHE A 247 6.69 -3.71 -5.15
N HIS A 248 6.25 -4.29 -6.27
CA HIS A 248 5.40 -5.47 -6.20
C HIS A 248 6.22 -6.59 -5.58
N ALA A 249 5.65 -7.33 -4.64
CA ALA A 249 6.24 -8.59 -4.26
C ALA A 249 6.19 -9.55 -5.46
N ASP A 250 7.34 -10.02 -5.93
CA ASP A 250 7.39 -10.92 -7.09
C ASP A 250 7.28 -12.37 -6.64
N PRO A 251 6.44 -13.21 -7.26
CA PRO A 251 6.37 -14.64 -6.95
C PRO A 251 7.73 -15.35 -7.06
N LEU A 252 8.68 -14.83 -7.85
CA LEU A 252 10.06 -15.28 -7.78
C LEU A 252 10.86 -14.47 -6.76
N LEU A 253 11.12 -15.10 -5.62
CA LEU A 253 11.97 -14.58 -4.56
C LEU A 253 13.28 -13.96 -5.10
N VAL A 254 14.00 -14.63 -6.01
CA VAL A 254 15.27 -14.10 -6.55
C VAL A 254 15.14 -12.73 -7.22
N ARG A 255 13.98 -12.42 -7.81
CA ARG A 255 13.72 -11.12 -8.43
C ARG A 255 13.47 -10.06 -7.38
N MET A 256 12.66 -10.37 -6.38
CA MET A 256 12.46 -9.50 -5.22
C MET A 256 13.81 -9.21 -4.52
N GLN A 257 14.62 -10.24 -4.29
CA GLN A 257 15.95 -10.10 -3.71
C GLN A 257 16.85 -9.20 -4.56
N ASN A 258 16.77 -9.29 -5.89
CA ASN A 258 17.58 -8.46 -6.80
C ASN A 258 17.26 -6.96 -6.65
N TRP A 259 15.97 -6.60 -6.58
CA TRP A 259 15.51 -5.21 -6.40
C TRP A 259 15.90 -4.69 -5.02
N LEU A 260 15.59 -5.45 -3.97
CA LEU A 260 15.80 -5.02 -2.59
C LEU A 260 17.28 -4.95 -2.19
N THR A 261 18.16 -5.72 -2.85
CA THR A 261 19.62 -5.62 -2.65
C THR A 261 20.31 -4.70 -3.64
N GLY A 262 19.54 -3.87 -4.36
CA GLY A 262 20.03 -2.83 -5.25
C GLY A 262 20.70 -3.32 -6.53
N ASP A 263 19.86 -3.59 -7.53
CA ASP A 263 20.27 -3.96 -8.88
C ASP A 263 21.16 -2.87 -9.50
N PRO A 264 22.41 -3.20 -9.89
CA PRO A 264 23.30 -2.26 -10.59
C PRO A 264 22.69 -1.56 -11.81
N ARG A 265 21.69 -2.15 -12.46
CA ARG A 265 21.01 -1.55 -13.62
C ARG A 265 20.06 -0.42 -13.25
N GLU A 266 19.57 -0.36 -12.02
CA GLU A 266 18.68 0.73 -11.55
C GLU A 266 19.40 2.09 -11.57
N PHE A 267 20.72 2.11 -11.34
CA PHE A 267 21.50 3.34 -11.31
C PHE A 267 21.68 3.99 -12.69
N LEU A 268 21.32 3.28 -13.75
CA LEU A 268 21.35 3.78 -15.13
C LEU A 268 19.98 4.32 -15.59
N ARG A 269 18.92 4.13 -14.79
CA ARG A 269 17.57 4.53 -15.15
C ARG A 269 17.26 5.94 -14.60
N PRO A 270 16.67 6.83 -15.42
CA PRO A 270 16.15 8.09 -14.90
C PRO A 270 15.04 7.80 -13.90
N ARG A 271 15.09 8.49 -12.75
CA ARG A 271 14.05 8.39 -11.73
C ARG A 271 12.82 9.18 -12.15
N TYR A 272 11.65 8.60 -11.95
CA TYR A 272 10.41 9.34 -12.11
C TYR A 272 10.31 10.44 -11.04
N ARG A 273 9.92 11.64 -11.47
CA ARG A 273 9.51 12.75 -10.62
C ARG A 273 8.05 13.06 -10.93
N VAL A 274 7.23 13.06 -9.89
CA VAL A 274 5.86 13.54 -10.00
C VAL A 274 5.94 15.02 -10.42
N PRO A 275 5.23 15.44 -11.49
CA PRO A 275 5.19 16.84 -11.86
C PRO A 275 4.69 17.69 -10.69
N GLU A 276 5.40 18.78 -10.37
CA GLU A 276 4.90 19.75 -9.41
C GLU A 276 3.62 20.37 -9.95
N PHE A 277 2.55 20.27 -9.15
CA PHE A 277 1.26 20.82 -9.49
C PHE A 277 0.73 21.53 -8.26
N SER A 278 0.72 22.85 -8.32
CA SER A 278 0.24 23.70 -7.23
C SER A 278 -1.18 24.14 -7.54
N VAL A 279 -2.07 23.93 -6.58
CA VAL A 279 -3.45 24.40 -6.63
C VAL A 279 -3.59 25.52 -5.60
N PRO A 280 -4.32 26.61 -5.89
CA PRO A 280 -4.68 27.56 -4.86
C PRO A 280 -5.32 26.87 -3.65
N ALA A 281 -4.87 27.20 -2.44
CA ALA A 281 -5.27 26.54 -1.19
C ALA A 281 -6.79 26.59 -0.92
N ASP A 282 -7.48 27.54 -1.53
CA ASP A 282 -8.92 27.75 -1.49
C ASP A 282 -9.72 26.85 -2.46
N THR A 283 -9.08 26.01 -3.27
CA THR A 283 -9.79 25.15 -4.23
C THR A 283 -10.29 23.84 -3.62
N VAL A 284 -9.53 23.24 -2.70
CA VAL A 284 -9.87 21.95 -2.08
C VAL A 284 -10.57 22.16 -0.74
N VAL A 285 -10.15 23.14 0.07
CA VAL A 285 -10.65 23.37 1.43
C VAL A 285 -12.17 23.61 1.50
N PRO A 286 -12.81 24.46 0.67
CA PRO A 286 -14.26 24.63 0.71
C PRO A 286 -15.03 23.35 0.36
N ASN A 287 -14.52 22.58 -0.61
CA ASN A 287 -15.12 21.30 -1.00
C ASN A 287 -14.97 20.25 0.12
N LEU A 288 -13.82 20.21 0.79
CA LEU A 288 -13.60 19.34 1.95
C LEU A 288 -14.51 19.71 3.13
N LEU A 289 -14.66 21.00 3.43
CA LEU A 289 -15.53 21.48 4.51
C LEU A 289 -16.99 21.17 4.23
N ALA A 290 -17.48 21.43 3.01
CA ALA A 290 -18.84 21.09 2.59
C ALA A 290 -19.10 19.59 2.70
N GLU A 291 -18.12 18.76 2.34
CA GLU A 291 -18.25 17.30 2.42
C GLU A 291 -18.19 16.78 3.86
N THR A 292 -17.32 17.35 4.68
CA THR A 292 -17.25 17.05 6.12
C THR A 292 -18.58 17.40 6.81
N GLU A 293 -19.21 18.51 6.42
CA GLU A 293 -20.52 18.93 6.91
C GLU A 293 -21.63 17.96 6.44
N ARG A 294 -21.61 17.53 5.17
CA ARG A 294 -22.50 16.48 4.65
C ARG A 294 -22.37 15.15 5.40
N LEU A 295 -21.15 14.70 5.65
CA LEU A 295 -20.89 13.45 6.40
C LEU A 295 -21.37 13.57 7.86
N ARG A 296 -21.20 14.73 8.51
CA ARG A 296 -21.72 14.98 9.86
C ARG A 296 -23.24 14.88 9.91
N VAL A 297 -23.94 15.48 8.93
CA VAL A 297 -25.41 15.43 8.85
C VAL A 297 -25.92 13.99 8.60
N SER A 298 -25.28 13.27 7.68
CA SER A 298 -25.63 11.87 7.36
C SER A 298 -25.43 10.91 8.55
N LEU A 299 -24.39 11.13 9.37
CA LEU A 299 -24.14 10.35 10.57
C LEU A 299 -25.09 10.69 11.73
N SER A 300 -25.57 11.94 11.82
CA SER A 300 -26.57 12.34 12.83
C SER A 300 -27.99 11.86 12.53
N ASP A 301 -28.30 11.56 11.27
CA ASP A 301 -29.63 11.10 10.83
C ASP A 301 -29.83 9.57 10.90
N LYS A 302 -28.82 8.80 11.35
CA LYS A 302 -29.02 7.36 11.61
C LYS A 302 -29.86 7.18 12.88
N PRO A 303 -31.05 6.57 12.82
CA PRO A 303 -31.87 6.32 14.01
C PRO A 303 -31.10 5.41 14.97
N SER A 304 -31.04 5.82 16.24
CA SER A 304 -30.51 4.99 17.32
C SER A 304 -31.27 3.67 17.35
N SER A 305 -30.56 2.56 17.16
CA SER A 305 -31.13 1.22 17.29
C SER A 305 -31.77 1.09 18.69
N PRO A 306 -33.04 0.65 18.81
CA PRO A 306 -33.66 0.54 20.11
C PRO A 306 -32.97 -0.58 20.89
N VAL A 307 -32.30 -0.19 21.97
CA VAL A 307 -31.78 -1.11 23.00
C VAL A 307 -32.95 -1.95 23.49
N ALA A 308 -32.92 -3.24 23.17
CA ALA A 308 -33.86 -4.20 23.70
C ALA A 308 -33.73 -4.24 25.23
N ARG A 309 -34.71 -3.66 25.93
CA ARG A 309 -34.89 -3.88 27.37
C ARG A 309 -35.30 -5.34 27.56
N ALA A 310 -34.39 -6.14 28.09
CA ALA A 310 -34.74 -7.40 28.72
C ALA A 310 -35.49 -7.07 30.03
N SER A 311 -36.80 -7.34 30.05
CA SER A 311 -37.59 -7.41 31.27
C SER A 311 -37.56 -8.85 31.80
N ALA A 312 -37.36 -8.95 33.11
CA ALA A 312 -37.40 -10.16 33.94
C ALA A 312 -38.74 -10.90 33.88
#